data_AF-A0A2T4CSD2-F1
#
_entry.id   AF-A0A2T4CSD2-F1
#
_cell.length_a   1.000
_cell.length_b   1.000
_cell.length_c   1.000
_cell.angle_alpha   90.00
_cell.angle_beta   90.00
_cell.angle_gamma   90.00
#
_symmetry.space_group_name_H-M   'P 1'
#
loop_
_entity.id
_entity.type
_entity.pdbx_description
1 polymer ?
#
loop_
_entity_poly.entity_id
_entity_poly.type
_entity_poly.pdbx_seq_one_letter_code
_entity_poly.pdbx_strand_id
1 'polypeptide(L)'
;MRTNLPDFYYLTHFHEFLSHLTTKSGELLRATDLTFLHDFQALEREQQALVVRIINRSQPWVRRESLNYAELPNWQLALAALEQDEWVVTASATLSSNKLPGFLRILTKGELQQLHAETSLTNSSSPPKSATKARWITACQELTLNELRDAAITCEFVALAEPLAARIRYLLFIYFGRTETDFKQFS
;
A
#
# COMPACT_ATOMS: atom_id res chain seq x y z
N MET A 1 -21.77 21.88 -9.40
CA MET A 1 -20.40 22.11 -9.89
C MET A 1 -19.46 21.28 -9.03
N ARG A 2 -18.76 20.29 -9.60
CA ARG A 2 -17.64 19.65 -8.89
C ARG A 2 -16.48 20.64 -8.95
N THR A 3 -16.08 21.18 -7.81
CA THR A 3 -14.83 21.95 -7.68
C THR A 3 -13.70 21.06 -8.15
N ASN A 4 -13.02 21.47 -9.22
CA ASN A 4 -11.82 20.79 -9.69
C ASN A 4 -10.70 21.20 -8.74
N LEU A 5 -10.29 20.29 -7.85
CA LEU A 5 -9.20 20.54 -6.91
C LEU A 5 -7.88 20.66 -7.71
N PRO A 6 -6.94 21.52 -7.28
CA PRO A 6 -5.64 21.62 -7.94
C PRO A 6 -4.89 20.29 -7.92
N ASP A 7 -4.05 20.07 -8.92
CA ASP A 7 -3.08 18.97 -8.90
C ASP A 7 -2.22 19.07 -7.62
N PHE A 8 -1.91 17.92 -7.02
CA PHE A 8 -1.15 17.82 -5.77
C PHE A 8 -1.79 18.43 -4.51
N TYR A 9 -3.08 18.83 -4.51
CA TYR A 9 -3.73 19.36 -3.29
C TYR A 9 -3.57 18.42 -2.07
N TYR A 10 -3.64 17.12 -2.31
CA TYR A 10 -3.47 16.08 -1.30
C TYR A 10 -2.05 16.05 -0.72
N LEU A 11 -1.03 16.37 -1.52
CA LEU A 11 0.36 16.46 -1.07
C LEU A 11 0.55 17.73 -0.23
N THR A 12 -0.04 18.85 -0.64
CA THR A 12 -0.04 20.09 0.14
C THR A 12 -0.66 19.87 1.53
N HIS A 13 -1.84 19.25 1.60
CA HIS A 13 -2.46 18.93 2.89
C HIS A 13 -1.63 17.96 3.74
N PHE A 14 -0.94 17.01 3.10
CA PHE A 14 -0.02 16.14 3.82
C PHE A 14 1.15 16.92 4.42
N HIS A 15 1.75 17.87 3.69
CA HIS A 15 2.78 18.76 4.23
C HIS A 15 2.28 19.64 5.37
N GLU A 16 1.06 20.19 5.26
CA GLU A 16 0.42 20.96 6.33
C GLU A 16 0.23 20.10 7.59
N PHE A 17 -0.24 18.87 7.42
CA PHE A 17 -0.35 17.88 8.50
C PHE A 17 1.01 17.62 9.17
N LEU A 18 2.06 17.39 8.39
CA LEU A 18 3.41 17.17 8.92
C LEU A 18 3.91 18.40 9.69
N SER A 19 3.72 19.60 9.14
CA SER A 19 4.09 20.86 9.80
C SER A 19 3.32 21.08 11.09
N HIS A 20 2.04 20.69 11.14
CA HIS A 20 1.24 20.78 12.35
C HIS A 20 1.78 19.86 13.44
N LEU A 21 2.08 18.60 13.10
CA LEU A 21 2.63 17.62 14.04
C LEU A 21 3.94 18.08 14.66
N THR A 22 4.87 18.58 13.85
CA THR A 22 6.17 19.05 14.36
C THR A 22 6.05 20.29 15.24
N THR A 23 5.13 21.20 14.91
CA THR A 23 4.96 22.46 15.65
C THR A 23 4.14 22.33 16.93
N LYS A 24 3.10 21.48 16.93
CA LYS A 24 2.12 21.38 18.03
C LYS A 24 2.29 20.13 18.89
N SER A 25 2.91 19.09 18.35
CA SER A 25 3.01 17.79 18.99
C SER A 25 4.43 17.23 18.96
N GLY A 26 5.44 18.09 18.76
CA GLY A 26 6.84 17.68 18.63
C GLY A 26 7.35 16.87 19.83
N GLU A 27 6.88 17.16 21.04
CA GLU A 27 7.23 16.42 22.27
C GLU A 27 6.72 14.96 22.26
N LEU A 28 5.68 14.67 21.47
CA LEU A 28 5.14 13.31 21.30
C LEU A 28 5.89 12.53 20.22
N LEU A 29 6.72 13.18 19.41
CA LEU A 29 7.47 12.54 18.33
C LEU A 29 8.78 11.97 18.86
N ARG A 30 9.08 10.74 18.48
CA ARG A 30 10.37 10.11 18.79
C ARG A 30 11.43 10.62 17.81
N ALA A 31 12.70 10.49 18.17
CA ALA A 31 13.82 10.81 17.26
C ALA A 31 13.72 10.05 15.92
N THR A 32 13.24 8.81 15.96
CA THR A 32 12.96 8.05 14.74
C THR A 32 11.92 8.76 13.89
N ASP A 33 10.82 9.23 14.47
CA ASP A 33 9.73 9.89 13.73
C ASP A 33 10.23 11.15 13.03
N LEU A 34 11.05 11.96 13.70
CA LEU A 34 11.69 13.14 13.09
C LEU A 34 12.63 12.77 11.94
N THR A 35 13.41 11.70 12.08
CA THR A 35 14.27 11.18 10.99
C THR A 35 13.41 10.82 9.77
N PHE A 36 12.28 10.15 10.00
CA PHE A 36 11.36 9.82 8.92
C PHE A 36 10.76 11.04 8.22
N LEU A 37 10.39 12.08 8.98
CA LEU A 37 9.87 13.32 8.38
C LEU A 37 10.93 13.99 7.51
N HIS A 38 12.18 13.98 7.96
CA HIS A 38 13.31 14.46 7.19
C HIS A 38 13.51 13.64 5.91
N ASP A 39 13.52 12.31 6.02
CA ASP A 39 13.71 11.41 4.87
C ASP A 39 12.57 11.56 3.86
N PHE A 40 11.32 11.71 4.31
CA PHE A 40 10.18 11.99 3.44
C PHE A 40 10.36 13.32 2.70
N GLN A 41 10.81 14.37 3.38
CA GLN A 41 11.04 15.68 2.79
C GLN A 41 12.20 15.69 1.79
N ALA A 42 13.16 14.77 1.93
CA ALA A 42 14.29 14.61 1.02
C ALA A 42 13.93 13.89 -0.29
N LEU A 43 12.81 13.16 -0.33
CA LEU A 43 12.30 12.55 -1.57
C LEU A 43 11.98 13.60 -2.63
N GLU A 44 12.05 13.22 -3.90
CA GLU A 44 11.55 14.05 -4.99
C GLU A 44 10.03 14.25 -4.89
N ARG A 45 9.53 15.35 -5.45
CA ARG A 45 8.10 15.71 -5.36
C ARG A 45 7.18 14.59 -5.88
N GLU A 46 7.55 13.93 -6.98
CA GLU A 46 6.75 12.84 -7.55
C GLU A 46 6.74 11.61 -6.63
N GLN A 47 7.87 11.29 -6.00
CA GLN A 47 7.98 10.22 -5.01
C GLN A 47 7.12 10.51 -3.77
N GLN A 48 7.22 11.73 -3.22
CA GLN A 48 6.37 12.17 -2.10
C GLN A 48 4.89 12.06 -2.46
N ALA A 49 4.51 12.58 -3.61
CA ALA A 49 3.14 12.53 -4.11
C ALA A 49 2.65 11.08 -4.22
N LEU A 50 3.46 10.17 -4.74
CA LEU A 50 3.10 8.77 -4.90
C LEU A 50 2.95 8.05 -3.55
N VAL A 51 3.84 8.30 -2.59
CA VAL A 51 3.71 7.81 -1.22
C VAL A 51 2.40 8.28 -0.59
N VAL A 52 2.06 9.57 -0.71
CA VAL A 52 0.79 10.11 -0.17
C VAL A 52 -0.41 9.51 -0.90
N ARG A 53 -0.33 9.27 -2.21
CA ARG A 53 -1.39 8.54 -2.95
C ARG A 53 -1.60 7.14 -2.40
N ILE A 54 -0.53 6.41 -2.08
CA ILE A 54 -0.61 5.06 -1.49
C ILE A 54 -1.19 5.13 -0.07
N ILE A 55 -0.72 6.06 0.77
CA ILE A 55 -1.25 6.31 2.12
C ILE A 55 -2.77 6.54 2.08
N ASN A 56 -3.27 7.26 1.07
CA ASN A 56 -4.68 7.63 0.97
C ASN A 56 -5.57 6.51 0.38
N ARG A 57 -4.99 5.35 0.00
CA ARG A 57 -5.77 4.20 -0.46
C ARG A 57 -6.47 3.51 0.70
N SER A 58 -7.68 3.02 0.44
CA SER A 58 -8.48 2.30 1.43
C SER A 58 -7.98 0.88 1.74
N GLN A 59 -7.17 0.30 0.85
CA GLN A 59 -6.65 -1.04 0.97
C GLN A 59 -5.12 -0.98 1.16
N PRO A 60 -4.53 -1.79 2.06
CA PRO A 60 -3.08 -1.81 2.26
C PRO A 60 -2.28 -2.20 1.02
N TRP A 61 -2.86 -3.05 0.18
CA TRP A 61 -2.28 -3.51 -1.08
C TRP A 61 -2.88 -2.73 -2.24
N VAL A 62 -2.01 -2.11 -3.03
CA VAL A 62 -2.37 -1.25 -4.16
C VAL A 62 -1.86 -1.88 -5.44
N ARG A 63 -2.73 -2.02 -6.44
CA ARG A 63 -2.31 -2.47 -7.77
C ARG A 63 -1.40 -1.42 -8.39
N ARG A 64 -0.22 -1.81 -8.88
CA ARG A 64 0.77 -0.91 -9.49
C ARG A 64 0.16 -0.04 -10.57
N GLU A 65 -0.54 -0.63 -11.54
CA GLU A 65 -1.21 0.08 -12.63
C GLU A 65 -2.27 1.10 -12.17
N SER A 66 -2.80 0.98 -10.95
CA SER A 66 -3.75 1.96 -10.42
C SER A 66 -3.08 3.26 -9.96
N LEU A 67 -1.75 3.32 -9.96
CA LEU A 67 -0.94 4.48 -9.61
C LEU A 67 -0.63 5.40 -10.81
N ASN A 68 -1.21 5.14 -11.97
CA ASN A 68 -1.14 5.98 -13.16
C ASN A 68 -2.02 7.23 -13.02
N TYR A 69 -1.50 8.26 -12.35
CA TYR A 69 -2.15 9.56 -12.18
C TYR A 69 -1.65 10.55 -13.23
N ALA A 70 -2.53 11.40 -13.77
CA ALA A 70 -2.18 12.33 -14.84
C ALA A 70 -1.08 13.33 -14.44
N GLU A 71 -1.05 13.72 -13.16
CA GLU A 71 -0.03 14.59 -12.58
C GLU A 71 1.30 13.88 -12.29
N LEU A 72 1.38 12.56 -12.44
CA LEU A 72 2.58 11.74 -12.23
C LEU A 72 2.95 10.99 -13.53
N PRO A 73 3.42 11.68 -14.58
CA PRO A 73 3.68 11.06 -15.87
C PRO A 73 4.78 9.98 -15.83
N ASN A 74 5.70 10.06 -14.87
CA ASN A 74 6.80 9.10 -14.68
C ASN A 74 6.62 8.23 -13.43
N TRP A 75 5.36 7.92 -13.06
CA TRP A 75 5.06 7.19 -11.82
C TRP A 75 5.80 5.85 -11.70
N GLN A 76 6.12 5.16 -12.80
CA GLN A 76 6.91 3.93 -12.76
C GLN A 76 8.34 4.15 -12.28
N LEU A 77 8.98 5.25 -12.70
CA LEU A 77 10.34 5.61 -12.25
C LEU A 77 10.31 6.01 -10.78
N ALA A 78 9.32 6.83 -10.38
CA ALA A 78 9.13 7.20 -8.98
C ALA A 78 8.86 5.97 -8.09
N LEU A 79 8.02 5.03 -8.55
CA LEU A 79 7.73 3.78 -7.84
C LEU A 79 8.98 2.92 -7.70
N ALA A 80 9.75 2.75 -8.78
CA ALA A 80 10.98 1.96 -8.76
C ALA A 80 12.01 2.52 -7.77
N ALA A 81 12.19 3.85 -7.72
CA ALA A 81 13.06 4.49 -6.75
C ALA A 81 12.56 4.29 -5.31
N LEU A 82 11.25 4.41 -5.07
CA LEU A 82 10.65 4.13 -3.76
C LEU A 82 10.78 2.66 -3.34
N GLU A 83 10.80 1.73 -4.28
CA GLU A 83 11.08 0.31 -4.02
C GLU A 83 12.56 0.06 -3.68
N GLN A 84 13.48 0.76 -4.35
CA GLN A 84 14.91 0.70 -4.05
C GLN A 84 15.24 1.26 -2.66
N ASP A 85 14.57 2.33 -2.25
CA ASP A 85 14.75 2.98 -0.95
C ASP A 85 13.84 2.39 0.15
N GLU A 86 13.17 1.26 -0.12
CA GLU A 86 12.28 0.53 0.81
C GLU A 86 11.12 1.35 1.39
N TRP A 87 10.70 2.43 0.72
CA TRP A 87 9.45 3.14 1.06
C TRP A 87 8.24 2.29 0.70
N VAL A 88 8.33 1.60 -0.43
CA VAL A 88 7.29 0.76 -1.00
C VAL A 88 7.86 -0.64 -1.22
N VAL A 89 7.06 -1.67 -0.97
CA VAL A 89 7.46 -3.07 -1.13
C VAL A 89 6.40 -3.83 -1.91
N THR A 90 6.85 -4.81 -2.71
CA THR A 90 5.94 -5.68 -3.46
C THR A 90 5.27 -6.69 -2.54
N ALA A 91 4.11 -7.23 -2.96
CA ALA A 91 3.50 -8.33 -2.23
C ALA A 91 4.40 -9.56 -2.23
N SER A 92 5.09 -9.83 -3.34
CA SER A 92 6.12 -10.88 -3.41
C SER A 92 7.15 -10.78 -2.27
N ALA A 93 7.63 -9.57 -1.95
CA ALA A 93 8.66 -9.37 -0.92
C ALA A 93 8.13 -9.45 0.53
N THR A 94 6.93 -8.93 0.82
CA THR A 94 6.46 -8.74 2.21
C THR A 94 5.25 -9.58 2.62
N LEU A 95 4.67 -10.38 1.72
CA LEU A 95 3.51 -11.21 2.04
C LEU A 95 3.85 -12.21 3.14
N SER A 96 3.01 -12.30 4.17
CA SER A 96 3.20 -13.15 5.35
C SER A 96 1.87 -13.77 5.76
N SER A 97 1.88 -14.80 6.61
CA SER A 97 0.66 -15.54 6.98
C SER A 97 -0.46 -14.66 7.54
N ASN A 98 -0.11 -13.62 8.30
CA ASN A 98 -1.07 -12.65 8.85
C ASN A 98 -1.63 -11.67 7.79
N LYS A 99 -0.88 -11.40 6.71
CA LYS A 99 -1.31 -10.51 5.62
C LYS A 99 -2.04 -11.24 4.50
N LEU A 100 -1.81 -12.55 4.36
CA LEU A 100 -2.36 -13.38 3.29
C LEU A 100 -3.89 -13.29 3.18
N PRO A 101 -4.69 -13.41 4.26
CA PRO A 101 -6.14 -13.31 4.13
C PRO A 101 -6.61 -11.95 3.62
N GLY A 102 -5.89 -10.87 3.94
CA GLY A 102 -6.20 -9.53 3.43
C GLY A 102 -5.86 -9.40 1.95
N PHE A 103 -4.69 -9.91 1.55
CA PHE A 103 -4.27 -9.94 0.14
C PHE A 103 -5.23 -10.74 -0.75
N LEU A 104 -5.61 -11.95 -0.37
CA LEU A 104 -6.51 -12.77 -1.20
C LEU A 104 -7.91 -12.15 -1.38
N ARG A 105 -8.36 -11.32 -0.44
CA ARG A 105 -9.65 -10.63 -0.53
C ARG A 105 -9.66 -9.52 -1.57
N ILE A 106 -8.52 -8.89 -1.85
CA ILE A 106 -8.43 -7.81 -2.83
C ILE A 106 -8.38 -8.34 -4.27
N LEU A 107 -7.87 -9.56 -4.47
CA LEU A 107 -7.78 -10.19 -5.79
C LEU A 107 -9.17 -10.43 -6.39
N THR A 108 -9.30 -10.35 -7.71
CA THR A 108 -10.51 -10.77 -8.41
C THR A 108 -10.64 -12.30 -8.38
N LYS A 109 -11.84 -12.82 -8.70
CA LYS A 109 -12.02 -14.28 -8.84
C LYS A 109 -11.10 -14.87 -9.92
N GLY A 110 -10.90 -14.14 -11.03
CA GLY A 110 -10.01 -14.59 -12.12
C GLY A 110 -8.55 -14.62 -11.67
N GLU A 111 -8.10 -13.62 -10.91
CA GLU A 111 -6.75 -13.58 -10.37
C GLU A 111 -6.49 -14.69 -9.35
N LEU A 112 -7.47 -15.04 -8.51
CA LEU A 112 -7.34 -16.19 -7.60
C LEU A 112 -7.24 -17.52 -8.37
N GLN A 113 -7.97 -17.65 -9.48
CA GLN A 113 -7.88 -18.83 -10.34
C GLN A 113 -6.51 -18.93 -11.02
N GLN A 114 -6.00 -17.80 -11.51
CA GLN A 114 -4.67 -17.71 -12.10
C GLN A 114 -3.58 -18.02 -11.06
N LEU A 115 -3.64 -17.38 -9.89
CA LEU A 115 -2.74 -17.62 -8.77
C LEU A 115 -2.67 -19.11 -8.44
N HIS A 116 -3.81 -19.74 -8.19
CA HIS A 116 -3.87 -21.16 -7.89
C HIS A 116 -3.35 -22.03 -9.04
N ALA A 117 -3.57 -21.66 -10.30
CA ALA A 117 -3.05 -22.41 -11.44
C ALA A 117 -1.53 -22.29 -11.60
N GLU A 118 -0.95 -21.14 -11.27
CA GLU A 118 0.49 -20.87 -11.30
C GLU A 118 1.23 -21.60 -10.17
N THR A 119 0.62 -21.69 -8.99
CA THR A 119 1.26 -22.20 -7.78
C THR A 119 1.02 -23.69 -7.54
N SER A 120 -0.10 -24.25 -8.00
CA SER A 120 -0.43 -25.66 -7.76
C SER A 120 0.34 -26.59 -8.68
N LEU A 121 1.62 -26.79 -8.38
CA LEU A 121 2.43 -27.88 -8.93
C LEU A 121 2.19 -29.20 -8.18
N THR A 122 1.54 -29.18 -7.01
CA THR A 122 1.34 -30.35 -6.16
C THR A 122 -0.14 -30.53 -5.80
N ASN A 123 -0.77 -31.61 -6.30
CA ASN A 123 -1.94 -32.38 -5.82
C ASN A 123 -3.14 -31.73 -5.07
N SER A 124 -3.26 -30.40 -4.97
CA SER A 124 -4.39 -29.71 -4.33
C SER A 124 -5.61 -29.76 -5.24
N SER A 125 -6.75 -30.23 -4.71
CA SER A 125 -7.98 -30.31 -5.49
C SER A 125 -8.48 -28.90 -5.81
N SER A 126 -8.31 -28.48 -7.06
CA SER A 126 -8.77 -27.15 -7.49
C SER A 126 -10.31 -27.06 -7.44
N PRO A 127 -10.88 -25.96 -6.91
CA PRO A 127 -12.31 -25.71 -7.01
C PRO A 127 -12.77 -25.67 -8.48
N PRO A 128 -14.04 -26.02 -8.79
CA PRO A 128 -14.55 -25.82 -10.14
C PRO A 128 -14.52 -24.33 -10.52
N LYS A 129 -14.31 -24.01 -11.80
CA LYS A 129 -14.27 -22.61 -12.29
C LYS A 129 -15.52 -21.80 -11.92
N SER A 130 -16.67 -22.46 -11.77
CA SER A 130 -17.94 -21.85 -11.33
C SER A 130 -18.00 -21.53 -9.83
N ALA A 131 -17.09 -22.05 -9.00
CA ALA A 131 -17.07 -21.84 -7.55
C ALA A 131 -17.00 -20.34 -7.17
N THR A 132 -17.52 -20.00 -5.99
CA THR A 132 -17.56 -18.62 -5.49
C THR A 132 -16.17 -18.08 -5.20
N LYS A 133 -16.00 -16.75 -5.18
CA LYS A 133 -14.74 -16.09 -4.78
C LYS A 133 -14.27 -16.58 -3.41
N ALA A 134 -15.18 -16.77 -2.46
CA ALA A 134 -14.86 -17.28 -1.12
C ALA A 134 -14.22 -18.68 -1.17
N ARG A 135 -14.74 -19.61 -1.99
CA ARG A 135 -14.13 -20.94 -2.18
C ARG A 135 -12.72 -20.83 -2.79
N TRP A 136 -12.51 -19.92 -3.73
CA TRP A 136 -11.19 -19.68 -4.31
C TRP A 136 -10.21 -19.06 -3.31
N ILE A 137 -10.66 -18.16 -2.44
CA ILE A 137 -9.85 -17.64 -1.33
C ILE A 137 -9.41 -18.80 -0.43
N THR A 138 -10.33 -19.67 0.01
CA THR A 138 -9.99 -20.82 0.86
C THR A 138 -8.96 -21.73 0.19
N ALA A 139 -9.13 -22.06 -1.09
CA ALA A 139 -8.15 -22.87 -1.82
C ALA A 139 -6.77 -22.19 -1.90
N CYS A 140 -6.72 -20.87 -2.13
CA CYS A 140 -5.45 -20.14 -2.16
C CYS A 140 -4.81 -19.96 -0.77
N GLN A 141 -5.57 -20.12 0.32
CA GLN A 141 -5.03 -20.08 1.68
C GLN A 141 -4.26 -21.36 2.06
N GLU A 142 -4.49 -22.45 1.33
CA GLU A 142 -3.80 -23.74 1.54
C GLU A 142 -2.43 -23.79 0.85
N LEU A 143 -2.14 -22.82 -0.03
CA LEU A 143 -0.85 -22.67 -0.69
C LEU A 143 0.24 -22.23 0.28
N THR A 144 1.48 -22.64 0.03
CA THR A 144 2.61 -22.20 0.84
C THR A 144 2.95 -20.74 0.54
N LEU A 145 3.51 -20.03 1.53
CA LEU A 145 3.91 -18.64 1.33
C LEU A 145 4.96 -18.47 0.23
N ASN A 146 5.85 -19.45 0.03
CA ASN A 146 6.87 -19.35 -1.02
C ASN A 146 6.24 -19.42 -2.40
N GLU A 147 5.34 -20.39 -2.64
CA GLU A 147 4.59 -20.47 -3.90
C GLU A 147 3.82 -19.17 -4.18
N LEU A 148 3.17 -18.62 -3.15
CA LEU A 148 2.43 -17.37 -3.28
C LEU A 148 3.36 -16.19 -3.61
N ARG A 149 4.51 -16.07 -2.96
CA ARG A 149 5.49 -14.99 -3.21
C ARG A 149 6.14 -15.10 -4.59
N ASP A 150 6.28 -16.30 -5.12
CA ASP A 150 6.84 -16.54 -6.46
C ASP A 150 5.82 -16.29 -7.58
N ALA A 151 4.52 -16.23 -7.24
CA ALA A 151 3.46 -16.00 -8.23
C ALA A 151 3.52 -14.58 -8.81
N ALA A 152 3.38 -14.48 -10.13
CA ALA A 152 3.54 -13.23 -10.88
C ALA A 152 2.56 -12.14 -10.40
N ILE A 153 1.34 -12.55 -10.04
CA ILE A 153 0.31 -11.63 -9.54
C ILE A 153 0.75 -10.88 -8.26
N THR A 154 1.67 -11.42 -7.46
CA THR A 154 2.14 -10.71 -6.25
C THR A 154 3.12 -9.58 -6.57
N CYS A 155 3.76 -9.60 -7.73
CA CYS A 155 4.57 -8.48 -8.22
C CYS A 155 3.72 -7.30 -8.73
N GLU A 156 2.44 -7.53 -9.03
CA GLU A 156 1.49 -6.50 -9.50
C GLU A 156 0.95 -5.61 -8.39
N PHE A 157 1.24 -5.96 -7.13
CA PHE A 157 0.76 -5.24 -5.96
C PHE A 157 1.91 -4.75 -5.11
N VAL A 158 1.73 -3.53 -4.59
CA VAL A 158 2.65 -2.87 -3.69
C VAL A 158 1.94 -2.41 -2.42
N ALA A 159 2.70 -2.23 -1.36
CA ALA A 159 2.25 -1.63 -0.10
C ALA A 159 3.36 -0.73 0.46
N LEU A 160 3.02 0.17 1.38
CA LEU A 160 4.03 0.84 2.19
C LEU A 160 4.81 -0.21 3.00
N ALA A 161 6.11 -0.03 3.15
CA ALA A 161 6.89 -0.87 4.06
C ALA A 161 6.32 -0.82 5.49
N GLU A 162 6.37 -1.92 6.24
CA GLU A 162 5.71 -1.99 7.56
C GLU A 162 6.19 -0.93 8.57
N PRO A 163 7.51 -0.65 8.71
CA PRO A 163 7.96 0.41 9.61
C PRO A 163 7.35 1.77 9.24
N LEU A 164 7.18 2.03 7.94
CA LEU A 164 6.52 3.22 7.42
C LEU A 164 5.02 3.22 7.70
N ALA A 165 4.32 2.14 7.34
CA ALA A 165 2.88 2.02 7.51
C ALA A 165 2.47 2.17 8.99
N ALA A 166 3.22 1.55 9.91
CA ALA A 166 2.99 1.68 11.34
C ALA A 166 3.20 3.12 11.83
N ARG A 167 4.21 3.81 11.30
CA ARG A 167 4.51 5.19 11.65
C ARG A 167 3.44 6.16 11.15
N ILE A 168 2.98 6.02 9.91
CA ILE A 168 1.88 6.84 9.38
C ILE A 168 0.63 6.70 10.25
N ARG A 169 0.26 5.47 10.66
CA ARG A 169 -0.87 5.25 11.59
C ARG A 169 -0.67 5.97 12.94
N TYR A 170 0.56 5.97 13.45
CA TYR A 170 0.88 6.67 14.70
C TYR A 170 0.81 8.20 14.55
N LEU A 171 1.37 8.76 13.47
CA LEU A 171 1.30 10.20 13.19
C LEU A 171 -0.15 10.66 12.99
N LEU A 172 -0.95 9.87 12.27
CA LEU A 172 -2.39 10.07 12.11
C LEU A 172 -3.11 10.07 13.46
N PHE A 173 -2.77 9.13 14.35
CA PHE A 173 -3.33 9.08 15.70
C PHE A 173 -3.01 10.34 16.51
N ILE A 174 -1.76 10.84 16.46
CA ILE A 174 -1.39 12.08 17.16
C ILE A 174 -2.24 13.25 16.67
N TYR A 175 -2.42 13.37 15.36
CA TYR A 175 -3.14 14.50 14.76
C TYR A 175 -4.65 14.45 15.01
N PHE A 176 -5.27 13.28 14.82
CA PHE A 176 -6.73 13.14 14.93
C PHE A 176 -7.23 12.79 16.33
N GLY A 177 -6.34 12.35 17.23
CA GLY A 177 -6.69 11.84 18.55
C GLY A 177 -7.45 10.51 18.54
N ARG A 178 -7.47 9.80 17.40
CA ARG A 178 -8.14 8.52 17.19
C ARG A 178 -7.41 7.68 16.15
N THR A 179 -7.57 6.36 16.19
CA THR A 179 -6.88 5.43 15.29
C THR A 179 -7.48 5.49 13.89
N GLU A 180 -6.93 6.35 13.04
CA GLU A 180 -7.24 6.44 11.61
C GLU A 180 -6.21 5.64 10.79
N THR A 181 -6.66 5.10 9.66
CA THR A 181 -5.79 4.36 8.73
C THR A 181 -5.49 5.11 7.45
N ASP A 182 -6.19 6.21 7.17
CA ASP A 182 -6.03 7.02 5.95
C ASP A 182 -6.32 8.52 6.18
N PHE A 183 -5.99 9.36 5.21
CA PHE A 183 -6.24 10.81 5.23
C PHE A 183 -7.55 11.21 4.53
N LYS A 184 -8.54 10.33 4.37
CA LYS A 184 -9.78 10.69 3.63
C LYS A 184 -10.54 11.87 4.23
N GLN A 185 -10.28 12.22 5.48
CA GLN A 185 -10.85 13.40 6.14
C GLN A 185 -10.31 14.74 5.61
N PHE A 186 -9.23 14.71 4.82
CA PHE A 186 -8.65 15.87 4.13
C PHE A 186 -8.99 15.93 2.64
N SER A 187 -9.83 15.01 2.12
CA SER A 187 -10.20 14.90 0.70
C SER A 187 -11.62 15.36 0.42
#